data_AF-A0A655YQA1-F1
#
_entry.id   AF-A0A655YQA1-F1
#
_cell.length_a   1.000
_cell.length_b   1.000
_cell.length_c   1.000
_cell.angle_alpha   90.00
_cell.angle_beta   90.00
_cell.angle_gamma   90.00
#
_symmetry.space_group_name_H-M   'P 1'
#
loop_
_entity.id
_entity.type
_entity.pdbx_description
1 polymer ?
#
loop_
_entity_poly.entity_id
_entity_poly.type
_entity_poly.pdbx_seq_one_letter_code
_entity_poly.pdbx_strand_id
1 'polypeptide(L)'
;MLEQLGLSSALPQPPKEWGIVQKRLSELQHVEQGYVLYFLPFAEEKKVQKSVLWRAMPFVQAGRVNSVRSVWSYGGAMSLRYSAEAISESLLAVAPQS
;
A
#
# COMPACT_ATOMS: atom_id res chain seq x y z
N MET A 1 12.04 4.81 -2.90
CA MET A 1 11.20 4.52 -4.08
C MET A 1 10.03 5.48 -4.20
N LEU A 2 9.12 5.58 -3.21
CA LEU A 2 7.99 6.53 -3.28
C LEU A 2 8.44 7.96 -3.58
N GLU A 3 9.50 8.42 -2.91
CA GLU A 3 10.13 9.72 -3.17
C GLU A 3 10.64 9.88 -4.61
N GLN A 4 11.17 8.81 -5.22
CA GLN A 4 11.64 8.83 -6.61
C GLN A 4 10.48 8.89 -7.61
N LEU A 5 9.27 8.48 -7.18
CA LEU A 5 8.02 8.65 -7.94
C LEU A 5 7.33 10.00 -7.65
N GLY A 6 7.92 10.86 -6.81
CA GLY A 6 7.30 12.12 -6.38
C GLY A 6 6.13 11.94 -5.40
N LEU A 7 6.01 10.77 -4.76
CA LEU A 7 4.95 10.46 -3.80
C LEU A 7 5.40 10.72 -2.36
N SER A 8 4.51 11.28 -1.53
CA SER A 8 4.71 11.43 -0.10
C SER A 8 4.20 10.20 0.67
N SER A 9 4.81 9.93 1.84
CA SER A 9 4.34 8.86 2.72
C SER A 9 3.15 9.33 3.56
N ALA A 10 2.01 8.66 3.41
CA ALA A 10 0.81 8.94 4.21
C ALA A 10 0.96 8.51 5.68
N LEU A 11 1.90 7.62 5.99
CA LEU A 11 2.16 7.14 7.35
C LEU A 11 3.66 6.85 7.56
N PRO A 12 4.51 7.88 7.76
CA PRO A 12 5.94 7.72 7.94
C PRO A 12 6.30 6.80 9.12
N GLN A 13 7.36 5.99 8.97
CA GLN A 13 7.85 5.08 10.00
C GLN A 13 9.36 5.29 10.24
N PRO A 14 9.86 5.07 11.47
CA PRO A 14 11.29 5.11 11.73
C PRO A 14 12.02 3.95 11.03
N PRO A 15 13.32 4.09 10.74
CA PRO A 15 14.11 3.02 10.13
C PRO A 15 14.16 1.78 11.03
N LYS A 16 14.04 0.59 10.42
CA LYS A 16 14.09 -0.73 11.06
C LYS A 16 14.75 -1.75 10.15
N GLU A 17 15.12 -2.90 10.71
CA GLU A 17 15.59 -4.05 9.96
C GLU A 17 14.57 -4.43 8.87
N TRP A 18 15.07 -4.76 7.68
CA TRP A 18 14.27 -4.98 6.47
C TRP A 18 13.37 -3.80 6.04
N GLY A 19 13.41 -2.65 6.72
CA GLY A 19 12.57 -1.50 6.38
C GLY A 19 11.07 -1.73 6.64
N ILE A 20 10.71 -2.64 7.56
CA ILE A 20 9.31 -2.88 7.95
C ILE A 20 9.08 -2.70 9.44
N VAL A 21 7.86 -2.30 9.80
CA VAL A 21 7.37 -2.23 11.18
C VAL A 21 6.04 -2.96 11.24
N GLN A 22 5.92 -3.95 12.13
CA GLN A 22 4.65 -4.62 12.38
C GLN A 22 3.72 -3.70 13.17
N LYS A 23 2.52 -3.49 12.66
CA LYS A 23 1.45 -2.69 13.27
C LYS A 23 0.17 -3.49 13.32
N ARG A 24 -0.73 -3.14 14.24
CA ARG A 24 -2.11 -3.65 14.20
C ARG A 24 -2.83 -3.02 13.01
N LEU A 25 -3.71 -3.78 12.36
CA LEU A 25 -4.50 -3.27 11.22
C LEU A 25 -5.30 -2.02 11.59
N SER A 26 -5.78 -1.92 12.84
CA SER A 26 -6.52 -0.77 13.36
C SER A 26 -5.73 0.53 13.35
N GLU A 27 -4.38 0.48 13.38
CA GLU A 27 -3.55 1.69 13.32
C GLU A 27 -3.71 2.43 11.98
N LEU A 28 -4.13 1.73 10.91
CA LEU A 28 -4.37 2.33 9.60
C LEU A 28 -5.58 3.26 9.59
N GLN A 29 -6.42 3.28 10.63
CA GLN A 29 -7.56 4.21 10.72
C GLN A 29 -7.14 5.68 10.64
N HIS A 30 -5.89 5.98 11.03
CA HIS A 30 -5.32 7.33 10.98
C HIS A 30 -4.92 7.78 9.56
N VAL A 31 -5.00 6.89 8.57
CA VAL A 31 -4.78 7.25 7.15
C VAL A 31 -6.07 7.81 6.57
N GLU A 32 -6.41 9.02 7.01
CA GLU A 32 -7.59 9.75 6.53
C GLU A 32 -7.36 10.40 5.15
N GLN A 33 -6.10 10.71 4.84
CA GLN A 33 -5.67 11.34 3.59
C GLN A 33 -4.60 10.47 2.93
N GLY A 34 -4.79 10.18 1.64
CA GLY A 34 -3.85 9.40 0.84
C GLY A 34 -4.40 8.06 0.36
N TYR A 35 -3.52 7.28 -0.25
CA TYR A 35 -3.81 5.96 -0.81
C TYR A 35 -3.07 4.88 -0.04
N VAL A 36 -3.69 3.71 0.09
CA VAL A 36 -3.06 2.53 0.71
C VAL A 36 -2.85 1.45 -0.34
N LEU A 37 -1.61 0.99 -0.46
CA LEU A 37 -1.22 -0.08 -1.38
C LEU A 37 -0.65 -1.25 -0.57
N TYR A 38 -1.05 -2.48 -0.91
CA TYR A 38 -0.53 -3.69 -0.28
C TYR A 38 -0.06 -4.70 -1.34
N PHE A 39 1.06 -5.36 -1.08
CA PHE A 39 1.68 -6.28 -2.03
C PHE A 39 1.05 -7.67 -2.00
N LEU A 40 0.89 -8.27 -3.18
CA LEU A 40 0.52 -9.67 -3.37
C LEU A 40 1.76 -10.58 -3.44
N PRO A 41 1.63 -11.90 -3.16
CA PRO A 41 0.40 -12.58 -2.76
C PRO A 41 0.06 -12.38 -1.28
N PHE A 42 -1.24 -12.36 -0.98
CA PHE A 42 -1.75 -12.43 0.38
C PHE A 42 -2.94 -13.39 0.43
N ALA A 43 -2.71 -14.61 0.91
CA ALA A 43 -3.71 -15.69 0.84
C ALA A 43 -5.03 -15.36 1.52
N GLU A 44 -4.99 -14.58 2.61
CA GLU A 44 -6.17 -14.16 3.38
C GLU A 44 -6.78 -12.82 2.91
N GLU A 45 -6.42 -12.32 1.73
CA GLU A 45 -6.91 -11.04 1.20
C GLU A 45 -8.43 -10.92 1.28
N LYS A 46 -9.16 -11.92 0.75
CA LYS A 46 -10.63 -11.93 0.76
C LYS A 46 -11.22 -11.91 2.17
N LYS A 47 -10.53 -12.50 3.15
CA LYS A 47 -10.96 -12.53 4.55
C LYS A 47 -10.79 -11.14 5.18
N VAL A 48 -9.67 -10.47 4.91
CA VAL A 48 -9.44 -9.09 5.36
C VAL A 48 -10.44 -8.14 4.71
N GLN A 49 -10.63 -8.21 3.40
CA GLN A 49 -11.55 -7.34 2.65
C GLN A 49 -13.00 -7.42 3.14
N LYS A 50 -13.43 -8.58 3.64
CA LYS A 50 -14.78 -8.79 4.20
C LYS A 50 -14.91 -8.36 5.67
N SER A 51 -13.81 -8.14 6.38
CA SER A 51 -13.83 -7.79 7.80
C SER A 51 -14.47 -6.42 8.03
N VAL A 52 -15.17 -6.26 9.16
CA VAL A 52 -15.76 -4.98 9.57
C VAL A 52 -14.69 -3.90 9.70
N LEU A 53 -13.55 -4.25 10.31
CA LEU A 53 -12.42 -3.34 10.50
C LEU A 53 -11.91 -2.77 9.17
N TRP A 54 -11.70 -3.62 8.16
CA TRP A 54 -11.25 -3.15 6.84
C TRP A 54 -12.28 -2.27 6.14
N ARG A 55 -13.55 -2.70 6.11
CA ARG A 55 -14.63 -1.95 5.43
C ARG A 55 -14.92 -0.60 6.09
N ALA A 56 -14.54 -0.43 7.36
CA ALA A 56 -14.65 0.82 8.10
C ALA A 56 -13.48 1.80 7.88
N MET A 57 -12.41 1.39 7.19
CA MET A 57 -11.23 2.25 6.99
C MET A 57 -11.54 3.44 6.06
N PRO A 58 -11.05 4.65 6.37
CA PRO A 58 -11.32 5.85 5.56
C PRO A 58 -10.88 5.70 4.10
N PHE A 59 -9.69 5.15 3.87
CA PHE A 59 -9.16 4.92 2.53
C PHE A 59 -9.90 3.83 1.75
N VAL A 60 -10.52 2.86 2.43
CA VAL A 60 -11.34 1.82 1.79
C VAL A 60 -12.68 2.41 1.33
N GLN A 61 -13.34 3.16 2.21
CA GLN A 61 -14.62 3.81 1.90
C GLN A 61 -14.47 4.85 0.78
N ALA A 62 -13.34 5.56 0.75
CA ALA A 62 -13.01 6.52 -0.29
C ALA A 62 -12.51 5.89 -1.61
N GLY A 63 -12.42 4.56 -1.71
CA GLY A 63 -11.89 3.88 -2.90
C GLY A 63 -10.40 4.12 -3.16
N ARG A 64 -9.65 4.62 -2.17
CA ARG A 64 -8.22 4.96 -2.25
C ARG A 64 -7.34 3.80 -1.78
N VAL A 65 -7.65 2.60 -2.24
CA VAL A 65 -6.93 1.38 -1.85
C VAL A 65 -6.84 0.42 -3.01
N ASN A 66 -5.68 -0.20 -3.20
CA ASN A 66 -5.52 -1.22 -4.22
C ASN A 66 -4.42 -2.22 -3.87
N SER A 67 -4.50 -3.41 -4.47
CA SER A 67 -3.45 -4.42 -4.41
C SER A 67 -2.37 -4.15 -5.44
N VAL A 68 -1.11 -4.37 -5.08
CA VAL A 68 0.04 -4.33 -5.99
C VAL A 68 0.36 -5.76 -6.40
N ARG A 69 0.54 -5.99 -7.71
CA ARG A 69 0.98 -7.31 -8.23
C ARG A 69 2.28 -7.78 -7.58
N SER A 70 2.56 -9.07 -7.62
CA SER A 70 3.71 -9.63 -6.91
C SER A 70 5.03 -9.07 -7.42
N VAL A 71 5.76 -8.44 -6.49
CA VAL A 71 7.12 -7.92 -6.63
C VAL A 71 7.84 -8.09 -5.29
N TRP A 72 9.15 -8.34 -5.33
CA TRP A 72 9.91 -8.63 -4.12
C TRP A 72 10.49 -7.34 -3.50
N SER A 73 9.93 -6.92 -2.37
CA SER A 73 10.33 -5.69 -1.65
C SER A 73 11.76 -5.71 -1.09
N TYR A 74 12.39 -6.90 -1.00
CA TYR A 74 13.74 -7.10 -0.47
C TYR A 74 14.72 -7.61 -1.53
N GLY A 75 14.49 -7.25 -2.79
CA GLY A 75 15.32 -7.66 -3.92
C GLY A 75 16.56 -6.79 -4.17
N GLY A 76 17.26 -7.08 -5.27
CA GLY A 76 18.38 -6.27 -5.76
C GLY A 76 17.92 -5.07 -6.59
N ALA A 77 18.86 -4.38 -7.26
CA ALA A 77 18.57 -3.11 -7.94
C ALA A 77 17.34 -3.09 -8.87
N MET A 78 17.11 -4.17 -9.65
CA MET A 78 15.95 -4.24 -10.55
C MET A 78 14.60 -4.34 -9.84
N SER A 79 14.57 -4.81 -8.58
CA SER A 79 13.32 -4.84 -7.81
C SER A 79 12.78 -3.43 -7.54
N LEU A 80 13.65 -2.41 -7.49
CA LEU A 80 13.23 -1.01 -7.37
C LEU A 80 12.39 -0.58 -8.58
N ARG A 81 12.85 -0.91 -9.79
CA ARG A 81 12.12 -0.62 -11.03
C ARG A 81 10.81 -1.38 -11.09
N TYR A 82 10.82 -2.68 -10.84
CA TYR A 82 9.60 -3.48 -10.88
C TYR A 82 8.58 -3.03 -9.84
N SER A 83 9.03 -2.66 -8.64
CA SER A 83 8.17 -2.14 -7.59
C SER A 83 7.61 -0.77 -7.96
N ALA A 84 8.42 0.10 -8.57
CA ALA A 84 7.97 1.41 -9.03
C ALA A 84 6.87 1.28 -10.10
N GLU A 85 7.09 0.44 -11.12
CA GLU A 85 6.10 0.16 -12.16
C GLU A 85 4.82 -0.44 -11.58
N ALA A 86 4.93 -1.44 -10.69
CA ALA A 86 3.78 -2.10 -10.09
C ALA A 86 2.95 -1.17 -9.17
N ILE A 87 3.61 -0.29 -8.42
CA ILE A 87 2.94 0.72 -7.60
C ILE A 87 2.24 1.75 -8.47
N SER A 88 2.91 2.26 -9.50
CA SER A 88 2.31 3.23 -10.43
C SER A 88 1.07 2.65 -11.11
N GLU A 89 1.16 1.41 -11.61
CA GLU A 89 0.03 0.68 -12.21
C GLU A 89 -1.16 0.58 -11.23
N SER A 90 -0.89 0.12 -10.01
CA SER A 90 -1.91 -0.06 -8.97
C SER A 90 -2.54 1.27 -8.55
N LEU A 91 -1.74 2.33 -8.43
CA LEU A 91 -2.19 3.66 -8.02
C LEU A 91 -3.04 4.33 -9.11
N LEU A 92 -2.63 4.23 -10.37
CA LEU A 92 -3.39 4.78 -11.51
C LEU A 92 -4.77 4.14 -11.65
N ALA A 93 -4.91 2.85 -11.33
CA ALA A 93 -6.19 2.14 -11.39
C ALA A 93 -7.26 2.68 -10.42
N VAL A 94 -6.85 3.37 -9.36
CA VAL A 94 -7.74 3.96 -8.35
C VAL A 94 -7.67 5.49 -8.31
N ALA A 95 -7.01 6.11 -9.28
CA ALA A 95 -6.91 7.56 -9.38
C ALA A 95 -8.27 8.20 -9.78
N PRO A 96 -8.56 9.42 -9.33
CA PRO A 96 -9.75 10.14 -9.75
C PRO A 96 -9.71 10.44 -11.26
N GLN A 97 -10.88 10.45 -11.90
CA GLN A 97 -11.01 10.90 -13.27
C GLN A 97 -10.69 12.41 -13.33
N SER A 98 -9.75 12.79 -14.19
CA SER A 98 -9.31 14.18 -14.38
C SER A 98 -10.04 14.84 -15.52
#